data_AF-A0A662Q324-F1
#
_entry.id   AF-A0A662Q324-F1
#
_cell.length_a   1.000
_cell.length_b   1.000
_cell.length_c   1.000
_cell.angle_alpha   90.00
_cell.angle_beta   90.00
_cell.angle_gamma   90.00
#
_symmetry.space_group_name_H-M   'P 1'
#
loop_
_entity.id
_entity.type
_entity.pdbx_description
1 polymer ?
#
loop_
_entity_poly.entity_id
_entity_poly.type
_entity_poly.pdbx_seq_one_letter_code
_entity_poly.pdbx_strand_id
1 'polypeptide(L)'
;VVGYDPIEGRFNYIELFNWKPAEDEHEFRGRGSSHLLENKIAVMKGIDRRNLGAVYDDLMLRARLLRRLVKLKVYDYLKVWKLVKQAYNIGVEKLLTLIEEGERPWESD
;
A
#
# COMPACT_ATOMS: atom_id res chain seq x y z
N VAL A 1 -9.05 -13.56 -2.34
CA VAL A 1 -9.32 -14.96 -2.73
C VAL A 1 -7.99 -15.65 -2.96
N VAL A 2 -7.81 -16.84 -2.38
CA VAL A 2 -6.59 -17.66 -2.53
C VAL A 2 -6.78 -18.70 -3.64
N GLY A 3 -7.96 -19.31 -3.70
CA GLY A 3 -8.28 -20.33 -4.71
C GLY A 3 -9.67 -20.93 -4.52
N TYR A 4 -10.02 -21.88 -5.38
CA TYR A 4 -11.26 -22.65 -5.32
C TYR A 4 -10.97 -24.06 -4.81
N ASP A 5 -11.76 -24.53 -3.85
CA ASP A 5 -11.75 -25.90 -3.35
C ASP A 5 -12.82 -26.72 -4.09
N PRO A 6 -12.44 -27.68 -4.96
CA PRO A 6 -13.39 -28.46 -5.73
C PRO A 6 -14.07 -29.57 -4.92
N ILE A 7 -13.53 -29.97 -3.76
CA ILE A 7 -14.10 -31.01 -2.90
C ILE A 7 -15.28 -30.43 -2.13
N GLU A 8 -15.08 -29.25 -1.55
CA GLU A 8 -16.10 -28.55 -0.75
C GLU A 8 -16.99 -27.61 -1.60
N GLY A 9 -16.61 -27.35 -2.85
CA GLY A 9 -17.35 -26.49 -3.77
C GLY A 9 -17.35 -25.01 -3.37
N ARG A 10 -16.28 -24.52 -2.73
CA ARG A 10 -16.21 -23.15 -2.19
C ARG A 10 -14.91 -22.42 -2.49
N PHE A 11 -14.93 -21.09 -2.43
CA PHE A 11 -13.72 -20.27 -2.54
C PHE A 11 -13.06 -20.09 -1.17
N ASN A 12 -11.76 -20.34 -1.13
CA ASN A 12 -10.92 -20.02 0.02
C ASN A 12 -10.44 -18.56 -0.06
N TYR A 13 -10.61 -17.81 1.02
CA TYR A 13 -10.18 -16.42 1.11
C TYR A 13 -9.57 -16.11 2.49
N ILE A 14 -8.72 -15.10 2.52
CA ILE A 14 -8.13 -14.55 3.75
C ILE A 14 -8.64 -13.11 3.86
N GLU A 15 -9.27 -12.79 4.98
CA GLU A 15 -9.69 -11.43 5.30
C GLU A 15 -8.46 -10.62 5.74
N LEU A 16 -8.16 -9.54 5.01
CA LEU A 16 -7.01 -8.68 5.32
C LEU A 16 -7.40 -7.37 6.00
N PHE A 17 -8.60 -6.88 5.73
CA PHE A 17 -9.13 -5.66 6.32
C PHE A 17 -10.51 -5.96 6.89
N ASN A 18 -10.72 -5.58 8.15
CA ASN A 18 -12.01 -5.61 8.80
C ASN A 18 -12.43 -4.17 9.14
N TRP A 19 -13.71 -3.86 9.05
CA TRP A 19 -14.26 -2.60 9.55
C TRP A 19 -14.86 -2.82 10.94
N LYS A 20 -14.47 -1.99 11.91
CA LYS A 20 -15.06 -1.97 13.23
C LYS A 20 -16.12 -0.87 13.28
N PRO A 21 -17.41 -1.21 13.21
CA PRO A 21 -18.48 -0.22 13.07
C PRO A 21 -18.66 0.66 14.30
N ALA A 22 -18.25 0.18 15.49
CA ALA A 22 -18.39 0.94 16.73
C ALA A 22 -17.41 2.12 16.80
N GLU A 23 -16.19 1.94 16.29
CA GLU A 23 -15.14 2.97 16.29
C GLU A 23 -15.03 3.72 14.94
N ASP A 24 -15.74 3.27 13.90
CA ASP A 24 -15.56 3.70 12.51
C ASP A 24 -14.11 3.58 12.02
N GLU A 25 -13.48 2.44 12.33
CA GLU A 25 -12.08 2.19 12.02
C GLU A 25 -11.90 0.97 11.11
N HIS A 26 -10.97 1.07 10.16
CA HIS A 26 -10.50 -0.07 9.37
C HIS A 26 -9.25 -0.68 10.01
N GLU A 27 -9.33 -1.94 10.38
CA GLU A 27 -8.23 -2.72 10.94
C GLU A 27 -7.54 -3.56 9.86
N PHE A 28 -6.24 -3.35 9.67
CA PHE A 28 -5.42 -4.20 8.80
C PHE A 28 -4.90 -5.43 9.56
N ARG A 29 -5.39 -6.61 9.21
CA ARG A 29 -5.01 -7.92 9.74
C ARG A 29 -4.06 -8.70 8.81
N GLY A 30 -3.64 -8.07 7.72
CA GLY A 30 -2.89 -8.72 6.65
C GLY A 30 -1.40 -8.92 6.91
N ARG A 31 -0.83 -8.36 7.99
CA ARG A 31 0.61 -8.50 8.28
C ARG A 31 0.92 -9.94 8.70
N GLY A 32 1.76 -10.63 7.92
CA GLY A 32 2.10 -12.03 8.14
C GLY A 32 1.07 -13.03 7.62
N SER A 33 -0.01 -12.57 6.98
CA SER A 33 -1.13 -13.40 6.51
C SER A 33 -1.52 -13.13 5.05
N SER A 34 -0.99 -12.06 4.45
CA SER A 34 -1.32 -11.69 3.08
C SER A 34 -0.64 -12.61 2.06
N HIS A 35 -1.40 -13.61 1.58
CA HIS A 35 -0.93 -14.53 0.55
C HIS A 35 -0.43 -13.79 -0.71
N LEU A 36 -1.12 -12.72 -1.12
CA LEU A 36 -0.72 -11.93 -2.29
C LEU A 36 0.59 -11.19 -2.06
N LEU A 37 0.77 -10.55 -0.91
CA LEU A 37 2.01 -9.82 -0.63
C LEU A 37 3.20 -10.77 -0.51
N GLU A 38 3.04 -11.90 0.18
CA GLU A 38 4.17 -12.78 0.50
C GLU A 38 4.51 -13.77 -0.62
N ASN A 39 3.52 -14.34 -1.30
CA ASN A 39 3.76 -15.41 -2.28
C ASN A 39 3.72 -14.92 -3.73
N LYS A 40 3.22 -13.70 -3.98
CA LYS A 40 3.20 -13.10 -5.32
C LYS A 40 4.11 -11.89 -5.39
N ILE A 41 3.82 -10.83 -4.64
CA ILE A 41 4.54 -9.57 -4.76
C ILE A 41 5.98 -9.67 -4.27
N ALA A 42 6.22 -10.28 -3.10
CA ALA A 42 7.58 -10.45 -2.58
C ALA A 42 8.43 -11.32 -3.51
N VAL A 43 7.87 -12.40 -4.06
CA VAL A 43 8.53 -13.24 -5.06
C VAL A 43 8.87 -12.46 -6.33
N MET A 44 7.91 -11.71 -6.88
CA MET A 44 8.14 -10.84 -8.06
C MET A 44 9.22 -9.79 -7.82
N LYS A 45 9.36 -9.32 -6.58
CA LYS A 45 10.38 -8.35 -6.15
C LYS A 45 11.71 -8.99 -5.75
N GLY A 46 11.84 -10.32 -5.80
CA GLY A 46 13.05 -11.03 -5.37
C GLY A 46 13.34 -10.89 -3.86
N ILE A 47 12.33 -10.64 -3.04
CA ILE A 47 12.47 -10.54 -1.58
C ILE A 47 12.57 -11.95 -1.00
N ASP A 48 13.66 -12.22 -0.26
CA ASP A 48 13.87 -13.50 0.42
C ASP A 48 12.83 -13.75 1.53
N ARG A 49 12.50 -15.02 1.77
CA ARG A 49 11.54 -15.43 2.80
C ARG A 49 11.91 -14.94 4.20
N ARG A 50 13.20 -14.82 4.51
CA ARG A 50 13.71 -14.30 5.79
C ARG A 50 13.48 -12.80 5.93
N ASN A 51 13.25 -12.09 4.83
CA ASN A 51 13.06 -10.64 4.77
C ASN A 51 11.67 -10.24 4.25
N LEU A 52 10.64 -11.09 4.43
CA LEU A 52 9.27 -10.78 4.02
C LEU A 52 8.73 -9.50 4.68
N GLY A 53 9.30 -9.05 5.80
CA GLY A 53 8.97 -7.75 6.39
C GLY A 53 9.06 -6.58 5.39
N ALA A 54 10.02 -6.63 4.46
CA ALA A 54 10.27 -5.56 3.50
C ALA A 54 9.07 -5.26 2.57
N VAL A 55 8.23 -6.25 2.23
CA VAL A 55 7.04 -5.99 1.41
C VAL A 55 5.98 -5.19 2.18
N TYR A 56 5.88 -5.42 3.49
CA TYR A 56 5.01 -4.66 4.38
C TYR A 56 5.56 -3.27 4.65
N ASP A 57 6.90 -3.11 4.71
CA ASP A 57 7.53 -1.81 4.87
C ASP A 57 7.28 -0.92 3.64
N ASP A 58 7.37 -1.46 2.41
CA ASP A 58 6.99 -0.77 1.17
C ASP A 58 5.49 -0.38 1.17
N LEU A 59 4.62 -1.28 1.63
CA LEU A 59 3.18 -0.97 1.80
C LEU A 59 2.97 0.21 2.78
N MET A 60 3.63 0.17 3.94
CA MET A 60 3.51 1.21 4.96
C MET A 60 4.08 2.54 4.50
N LEU A 61 5.18 2.53 3.75
CA LEU A 61 5.77 3.71 3.13
C LEU A 61 4.78 4.38 2.16
N ARG A 62 4.12 3.60 1.30
CA ARG A 62 3.06 4.11 0.40
C ARG A 62 1.88 4.67 1.17
N ALA A 63 1.45 4.00 2.25
CA ALA A 63 0.39 4.51 3.12
C ALA A 63 0.79 5.84 3.78
N ARG A 64 2.05 6.01 4.19
CA ARG A 64 2.57 7.28 4.73
C ARG A 64 2.49 8.41 3.70
N LEU A 65 2.87 8.16 2.45
CA LEU A 65 2.73 9.14 1.37
C LEU A 65 1.28 9.60 1.23
N LEU A 66 0.32 8.67 1.13
CA LEU A 66 -1.10 9.02 1.00
C LEU A 66 -1.62 9.81 2.21
N ARG A 67 -1.26 9.40 3.43
CA ARG A 67 -1.60 10.16 4.65
C ARG A 67 -1.00 11.56 4.63
N ARG A 68 0.21 11.73 4.10
CA ARG A 68 0.86 13.04 3.98
C ARG A 68 0.10 13.96 3.03
N LEU A 69 -0.39 13.44 1.90
CA LEU A 69 -1.22 14.20 0.95
C LEU A 69 -2.52 14.68 1.59
N VAL A 70 -3.19 13.81 2.36
CA VAL A 70 -4.40 14.18 3.11
C VAL A 70 -4.10 15.28 4.13
N LYS A 71 -3.01 15.18 4.90
CA LYS A 71 -2.58 16.23 5.84
C LYS A 71 -2.31 17.57 5.16
N LEU A 72 -1.85 17.54 3.91
CA LEU A 72 -1.58 18.73 3.09
C LEU A 72 -2.82 19.19 2.29
N LYS A 73 -3.97 18.54 2.46
CA LYS A 73 -5.23 18.83 1.76
C LYS A 73 -5.14 18.74 0.24
N VAL A 74 -4.32 17.82 -0.27
CA VAL A 74 -4.19 17.54 -1.70
C VAL A 74 -5.27 16.54 -2.11
N TYR A 75 -6.41 17.05 -2.57
CA TYR A 75 -7.58 16.23 -2.96
C TYR A 75 -7.90 16.28 -4.45
N ASP A 76 -7.30 17.22 -5.19
CA ASP A 76 -7.49 17.28 -6.63
C ASP A 76 -6.95 16.01 -7.30
N TYR A 77 -7.79 15.40 -8.12
CA TYR A 77 -7.49 14.13 -8.77
C TYR A 77 -6.22 14.21 -9.65
N LEU A 78 -6.07 15.29 -10.42
CA LEU A 78 -4.93 15.44 -11.33
C LEU A 78 -3.63 15.64 -10.56
N LYS A 79 -3.67 16.38 -9.44
CA LYS A 79 -2.53 16.54 -8.52
C LYS A 79 -2.10 15.19 -7.92
N VAL A 80 -3.07 14.40 -7.42
CA VAL A 80 -2.79 13.05 -6.90
C VAL A 80 -2.24 12.13 -7.99
N TRP A 81 -2.81 12.17 -9.19
CA TRP A 81 -2.33 11.38 -10.32
C TRP A 81 -0.89 11.73 -10.72
N LYS A 82 -0.54 13.03 -10.76
CA LYS A 82 0.83 13.50 -11.02
C LYS A 82 1.81 12.96 -9.99
N LEU A 83 1.45 13.00 -8.71
CA LEU A 83 2.20 12.41 -7.60
C LEU A 83 2.38 10.89 -7.74
N VAL A 84 1.34 10.15 -8.11
CA VAL A 84 1.43 8.70 -8.32
C VAL A 84 2.45 8.41 -9.42
N LYS A 85 2.37 9.10 -10.57
CA LYS A 85 3.36 8.95 -11.66
C LYS A 85 4.79 9.28 -11.18
N GLN A 86 4.96 10.35 -10.42
CA GLN A 86 6.26 10.69 -9.85
C GLN A 86 6.77 9.61 -8.90
N ALA A 87 5.93 9.06 -8.04
CA ALA A 87 6.30 7.97 -7.13
C ALA A 87 6.76 6.71 -7.87
N TYR A 88 6.17 6.41 -9.04
CA TYR A 88 6.64 5.34 -9.92
C TYR A 88 8.01 5.66 -10.55
N ASN A 89 8.28 6.93 -10.89
CA ASN A 89 9.51 7.32 -11.59
C ASN A 89 10.72 7.47 -10.67
N ILE A 90 10.56 8.13 -9.51
CA ILE A 90 11.69 8.47 -8.61
C ILE A 90 11.71 7.65 -7.31
N GLY A 91 10.68 6.85 -7.08
CA GLY A 91 10.48 6.09 -5.85
C GLY A 91 9.69 6.84 -4.77
N VAL A 92 8.93 6.07 -3.99
CA VAL A 92 8.02 6.60 -2.94
C VAL A 92 8.80 7.27 -1.81
N GLU A 93 9.94 6.70 -1.41
CA GLU A 93 10.76 7.21 -0.31
C GLU A 93 11.31 8.59 -0.64
N LYS A 94 12.00 8.73 -1.78
CA LYS A 94 12.54 9.99 -2.26
C LYS A 94 11.44 11.05 -2.42
N LEU A 95 10.30 10.67 -2.98
CA LEU A 95 9.17 11.60 -3.12
C LEU A 95 8.63 12.05 -1.77
N LEU A 96 8.51 11.14 -0.79
CA LEU A 96 8.06 11.48 0.56
C LEU A 96 9.04 12.45 1.23
N THR A 97 10.35 12.21 1.11
CA THR A 97 11.39 13.11 1.64
C THR A 97 11.25 14.53 1.08
N LEU A 98 11.12 14.69 -0.24
CA LEU A 98 10.91 16.01 -0.87
C LEU A 98 9.68 16.74 -0.28
N ILE A 99 8.58 16.01 -0.09
CA ILE A 99 7.34 16.57 0.45
C ILE A 99 7.48 16.98 1.93
N GLU A 100 8.27 16.22 2.68
CA GLU A 100 8.61 16.49 4.08
C GLU A 100 9.54 17.71 4.20
N GLU A 101 10.46 17.90 3.26
CA GLU A 101 11.33 19.08 3.14
C GLU A 101 10.56 20.35 2.72
N GLY A 102 9.30 20.21 2.30
CA GLY A 102 8.41 21.32 2.01
C GLY A 102 8.08 21.47 0.53
N GLU A 103 8.72 20.69 -0.35
CA GLU A 103 8.44 20.70 -1.77
C GLU A 103 6.97 20.35 -2.07
N ARG A 104 6.49 20.85 -3.20
CA ARG A 104 5.13 20.59 -3.70
C ARG A 104 5.18 20.09 -5.15
N PRO A 105 5.65 18.85 -5.39
CA PRO A 105 5.87 18.33 -6.75
C PRO A 105 4.61 18.25 -7.64
N TRP A 106 3.43 18.36 -7.04
CA TRP A 106 2.13 18.38 -7.72
C TRP A 106 1.67 19.77 -8.15
N GLU A 107 2.33 20.84 -7.69
CA GLU A 107 2.06 22.22 -8.11
C GLU A 107 2.99 22.68 -9.24
N SER A 108 4.06 21.93 -9.52
CA SER A 108 4.89 22.17 -10.70
C SER A 108 4.03 21.98 -11.95
N ASP A 109 4.31 22.73 -13.02
CA ASP A 109 3.65 22.56 -14.33
C ASP A 109 4.05 21.22 -15.00
#